data_AF-A0A1F5CT82-F1
#
_entry.id   AF-A0A1F5CT82-F1
#
_cell.length_a   1.000
_cell.length_b   1.000
_cell.length_c   1.000
_cell.angle_alpha   90.00
_cell.angle_beta   90.00
_cell.angle_gamma   90.00
#
_symmetry.space_group_name_H-M   'P 1'
#
loop_
_entity.id
_entity.type
_entity.pdbx_description
1 polymer ?
#
loop_
_entity_poly.entity_id
_entity_poly.type
_entity_poly.pdbx_seq_one_letter_code
_entity_poly.pdbx_strand_id
1 'polypeptide(L)'
;MEKNEASATKIFAIKTTTGQEKNVARLIAAKVGMEKVPIRAILVPEALKGYVFVEAEGPHLVEQAIAGVRHVRSRIPGIVGFSEIERYIVRKPIIDELSEEDIVEVTGGPFKGMRAKITRIDKAKAEVTLELLEASFTLPITVNSDYVKIVEKDRGESGET
;
A
#
# COMPACT_ATOMS: atom_id res chain seq x y z
N MET A 1 26.67 20.15 16.37
CA MET A 1 25.94 19.29 15.42
C MET A 1 25.58 18.02 16.16
N GLU A 2 24.38 17.98 16.74
CA GLU A 2 23.88 16.76 17.38
C GLU A 2 23.65 15.70 16.29
N LYS A 3 24.26 14.54 16.48
CA LYS A 3 23.97 13.35 15.69
C LYS A 3 22.51 13.01 15.92
N ASN A 4 21.69 13.14 14.89
CA ASN A 4 20.33 12.63 14.87
C ASN A 4 20.44 11.10 14.82
N GLU A 5 20.59 10.47 15.99
CA GLU A 5 20.41 9.02 16.12
C GLU A 5 18.95 8.75 15.75
N ALA A 6 18.72 8.22 14.56
CA ALA A 6 17.41 7.68 14.20
C ALA A 6 17.07 6.63 15.25
N SER A 7 16.21 7.00 16.20
CA SER A 7 15.75 6.13 17.27
C SER A 7 15.30 4.80 16.66
N ALA A 8 15.94 3.72 17.08
CA ALA A 8 15.72 2.40 16.51
C ALA A 8 14.32 1.91 16.89
N THR A 9 13.37 2.09 15.98
CA THR A 9 12.00 1.61 16.11
C THR A 9 11.95 0.09 15.96
N LYS A 10 10.94 -0.50 16.59
CA LYS A 10 10.65 -1.94 16.61
C LYS A 10 9.20 -2.14 16.24
N ILE A 11 8.90 -3.31 15.67
CA ILE A 11 7.55 -3.69 15.28
C ILE A 11 6.96 -4.60 16.35
N PHE A 12 5.74 -4.30 16.76
CA PHE A 12 4.99 -5.06 17.75
C PHE A 12 3.68 -5.56 17.16
N ALA A 13 3.33 -6.82 17.45
CA ALA A 13 2.07 -7.41 17.03
C ALA A 13 0.98 -7.20 18.09
N ILE A 14 -0.20 -6.78 17.64
CA ILE A 14 -1.39 -6.60 18.46
C ILE A 14 -2.44 -7.59 18.01
N LYS A 15 -2.88 -8.43 18.94
CA LYS A 15 -3.98 -9.37 18.72
C LYS A 15 -5.30 -8.61 18.81
N THR A 16 -6.14 -8.76 17.80
CA THR A 16 -7.44 -8.13 17.69
C THR A 16 -8.54 -9.18 17.54
N THR A 17 -9.79 -8.76 17.66
CA THR A 17 -10.92 -9.59 17.24
C THR A 17 -10.92 -9.68 15.71
N THR A 18 -10.98 -10.90 15.19
CA THR A 18 -11.02 -11.16 13.74
C THR A 18 -12.12 -10.34 13.05
N GLY A 19 -11.76 -9.68 11.95
CA GLY A 19 -12.66 -8.80 11.18
C GLY A 19 -12.76 -7.37 11.72
N GLN A 20 -12.10 -7.05 12.84
CA GLN A 20 -12.06 -5.69 13.40
C GLN A 20 -10.69 -5.01 13.21
N GLU A 21 -9.77 -5.58 12.45
CA GLU A 21 -8.38 -5.12 12.32
C GLU A 21 -8.31 -3.68 11.81
N LYS A 22 -9.03 -3.36 10.72
CA LYS A 22 -9.10 -2.00 10.14
C LYS A 22 -9.73 -1.00 11.12
N ASN A 23 -10.74 -1.42 11.87
CA ASN A 23 -11.42 -0.58 12.85
C ASN A 23 -10.50 -0.29 14.06
N VAL A 24 -9.85 -1.32 14.60
CA VAL A 24 -8.86 -1.18 15.67
C VAL A 24 -7.73 -0.24 15.26
N ALA A 25 -7.18 -0.40 14.06
CA ALA A 25 -6.12 0.48 13.57
C ALA A 25 -6.57 1.95 13.47
N ARG A 26 -7.81 2.22 13.03
CA ARG A 26 -8.37 3.58 13.02
C ARG A 26 -8.53 4.16 14.43
N LEU A 27 -9.01 3.36 15.39
CA LEU A 27 -9.15 3.78 16.78
C LEU A 27 -7.80 4.07 17.43
N ILE A 28 -6.80 3.22 17.19
CA ILE A 28 -5.43 3.44 17.64
C ILE A 28 -4.89 4.73 17.03
N ALA A 29 -5.02 4.93 15.71
CA ALA A 29 -4.54 6.14 15.03
C ALA A 29 -5.19 7.42 15.59
N ALA A 30 -6.51 7.40 15.82
CA ALA A 30 -7.23 8.53 16.40
C ALA A 30 -6.72 8.84 17.82
N LYS A 31 -6.58 7.81 18.67
CA LYS A 31 -6.08 7.95 20.03
C LYS A 31 -4.65 8.48 20.07
N VAL A 32 -3.75 7.91 19.25
CA VAL A 32 -2.37 8.33 19.08
C VAL A 32 -2.28 9.81 18.70
N GLY A 33 -3.14 10.27 17.79
CA GLY A 33 -3.21 11.69 17.40
C GLY A 33 -3.69 12.61 18.53
N MET A 34 -4.65 12.16 19.34
CA MET A 34 -5.18 12.92 20.48
C MET A 34 -4.19 13.00 21.65
N GLU A 35 -3.60 11.88 22.03
CA GLU A 35 -2.68 11.76 23.18
C GLU A 35 -1.22 12.05 22.82
N LYS A 36 -0.93 12.30 21.53
CA LYS A 36 0.42 12.53 20.98
C LYS A 36 1.40 11.40 21.34
N VAL A 37 0.93 10.16 21.34
CA VAL A 37 1.78 8.99 21.57
C VAL A 37 2.75 8.85 20.38
N PRO A 38 4.06 8.68 20.58
CA PRO A 38 5.03 8.58 19.48
C PRO A 38 4.99 7.19 18.80
N ILE A 39 3.90 6.91 18.09
CA ILE A 39 3.76 5.75 17.20
C ILE A 39 4.14 6.17 15.77
N ARG A 40 5.00 5.39 15.11
CA ARG A 40 5.53 5.74 13.80
C ARG A 40 4.65 5.28 12.65
N ALA A 41 4.15 4.05 12.73
CA ALA A 41 3.31 3.44 11.71
C ALA A 41 2.37 2.38 12.30
N ILE A 42 1.27 2.13 11.60
CA ILE A 42 0.34 1.04 11.87
C ILE A 42 0.11 0.30 10.55
N LEU A 43 0.36 -1.00 10.53
CA LEU A 43 0.14 -1.88 9.38
C LEU A 43 -1.02 -2.84 9.67
N VAL A 44 -1.97 -2.89 8.74
CA VAL A 44 -3.10 -3.83 8.75
C VAL A 44 -2.99 -4.76 7.56
N PRO A 45 -2.42 -5.96 7.72
CA PRO A 45 -2.37 -6.95 6.67
C PRO A 45 -3.77 -7.40 6.26
N GLU A 46 -4.05 -7.49 4.95
CA GLU A 46 -5.32 -8.07 4.49
C GLU A 46 -5.31 -9.60 4.57
N ALA A 47 -4.13 -10.20 4.34
CA ALA A 47 -3.89 -11.65 4.32
C ALA A 47 -3.78 -12.28 5.71
N LEU A 48 -3.48 -11.50 6.77
CA LEU A 48 -3.39 -12.00 8.14
C LEU A 48 -4.55 -11.48 9.00
N LYS A 49 -5.42 -12.40 9.44
CA LYS A 49 -6.59 -12.06 10.26
C LYS A 49 -6.28 -12.04 11.74
N GLY A 50 -6.92 -11.15 12.48
CA GLY A 50 -6.82 -11.02 13.94
C GLY A 50 -5.56 -10.33 14.44
N TYR A 51 -4.78 -9.68 13.56
CA TYR A 51 -3.54 -9.00 13.93
C TYR A 51 -3.42 -7.62 13.29
N VAL A 52 -2.81 -6.71 14.03
CA VAL A 52 -2.35 -5.39 13.56
C VAL A 52 -0.91 -5.22 14.03
N PHE A 53 -0.06 -4.61 13.21
CA PHE A 53 1.32 -4.33 13.57
C PHE A 53 1.50 -2.84 13.85
N VAL A 54 2.26 -2.51 14.88
CA VAL A 54 2.53 -1.13 15.31
C VAL A 54 4.03 -0.93 15.42
N GLU A 55 4.54 0.14 14.82
CA GLU A 55 5.94 0.53 14.88
C GLU A 55 6.14 1.63 15.94
N ALA A 56 7.01 1.37 16.92
CA ALA A 56 7.32 2.28 18.01
C ALA A 56 8.72 2.05 18.58
N GLU A 57 9.24 2.98 19.38
CA GLU A 57 10.56 2.84 20.04
C GLU A 57 10.58 1.76 21.13
N GLY A 58 9.42 1.53 21.76
CA GLY A 58 9.30 0.59 22.87
C GLY A 58 7.88 0.08 23.10
N PRO A 59 7.74 -1.06 23.79
CA PRO A 59 6.45 -1.70 24.02
C PRO A 59 5.51 -0.88 24.91
N HIS A 60 6.03 -0.04 25.80
CA HIS A 60 5.25 0.83 26.68
C HIS A 60 4.40 1.85 25.90
N LEU A 61 4.94 2.38 24.80
CA LEU A 61 4.20 3.29 23.90
C LEU A 61 3.04 2.57 23.22
N VAL A 62 3.28 1.34 22.80
CA VAL A 62 2.25 0.50 22.19
C VAL A 62 1.16 0.16 23.20
N GLU A 63 1.53 -0.17 24.44
CA GLU A 63 0.57 -0.42 25.53
C GLU A 63 -0.30 0.81 25.81
N GLN A 64 0.30 2.00 25.86
CA GLN A 64 -0.44 3.26 25.97
C GLN A 64 -1.40 3.45 24.78
N ALA A 65 -0.93 3.24 23.56
CA ALA A 65 -1.71 3.42 22.33
C ALA A 65 -2.91 2.45 22.21
N ILE A 66 -2.81 1.24 22.77
CA ILE A 66 -3.88 0.24 22.68
C ILE A 66 -4.78 0.19 23.92
N ALA A 67 -4.39 0.80 25.04
CA ALA A 67 -5.15 0.79 26.28
C ALA A 67 -6.58 1.34 26.07
N GLY A 68 -7.59 0.58 26.49
CA GLY A 68 -9.00 0.98 26.35
C GLY A 68 -9.55 0.94 24.92
N VAL A 69 -8.77 0.52 23.92
CA VAL A 69 -9.25 0.39 22.55
C VAL A 69 -10.12 -0.86 22.41
N ARG A 70 -11.38 -0.69 21.98
CA ARG A 70 -12.31 -1.79 21.79
C ARG A 70 -11.79 -2.78 20.74
N HIS A 71 -12.03 -4.08 20.98
CA HIS A 71 -11.59 -5.21 20.12
C HIS A 71 -10.10 -5.51 20.10
N VAL A 72 -9.26 -4.74 20.79
CA VAL A 72 -7.91 -5.18 21.13
C VAL A 72 -8.01 -6.27 22.20
N ARG A 73 -7.26 -7.36 22.01
CA ARG A 73 -7.17 -8.47 22.98
C ARG A 73 -5.92 -8.33 23.84
N SER A 74 -4.76 -8.23 23.20
CA SER A 74 -3.47 -8.08 23.88
C SER A 74 -2.35 -7.73 22.89
N ARG A 75 -1.24 -7.21 23.41
CA ARG A 75 0.04 -7.20 22.70
C ARG A 75 0.67 -8.59 22.78
N ILE A 76 1.19 -9.07 21.66
CA ILE A 76 1.97 -10.32 21.65
C ILE A 76 3.35 -10.05 22.25
N PRO A 77 3.83 -10.88 23.20
CA PRO A 77 5.19 -10.75 23.73
C PRO A 77 6.24 -10.89 22.62
N GLY A 78 7.33 -10.13 22.73
CA GLY A 78 8.40 -10.12 21.74
C GLY A 78 8.32 -8.97 20.74
N ILE A 79 9.25 -9.00 19.79
CA ILE A 79 9.41 -8.03 18.70
C ILE A 79 9.27 -8.82 17.41
N VAL A 80 8.65 -8.22 16.40
CA VAL A 80 8.51 -8.80 15.06
C VAL A 80 9.62 -8.26 14.17
N GLY A 81 10.34 -9.13 13.47
CA GLY A 81 11.34 -8.74 12.49
C GLY A 81 10.69 -8.18 11.22
N PHE A 82 11.36 -7.22 10.57
CA PHE A 82 10.83 -6.64 9.33
C PHE A 82 10.60 -7.69 8.23
N SER A 83 11.52 -8.66 8.08
CA SER A 83 11.39 -9.75 7.10
C SER A 83 10.15 -10.63 7.31
N GLU A 84 9.59 -10.67 8.52
CA GLU A 84 8.37 -11.43 8.81
C GLU A 84 7.11 -10.70 8.33
N ILE A 85 7.14 -9.35 8.30
CA ILE A 85 6.02 -8.53 7.86
C ILE A 85 6.10 -8.14 6.39
N GLU A 86 7.28 -8.20 5.77
CA GLU A 86 7.52 -7.81 4.38
C GLU A 86 6.55 -8.48 3.41
N ARG A 87 6.27 -9.78 3.61
CA ARG A 87 5.32 -10.55 2.79
C ARG A 87 3.87 -10.03 2.84
N TYR A 88 3.52 -9.26 3.87
CA TYR A 88 2.20 -8.66 4.02
C TYR A 88 2.10 -7.25 3.42
N ILE A 89 3.25 -6.66 3.08
CA ILE A 89 3.31 -5.40 2.34
C ILE A 89 3.09 -5.74 0.87
N VAL A 90 1.86 -6.06 0.54
CA VAL A 90 1.44 -6.31 -0.84
C VAL A 90 1.27 -4.95 -1.51
N ARG A 91 2.16 -4.64 -2.46
CA ARG A 91 1.85 -3.58 -3.43
C ARG A 91 0.64 -4.06 -4.22
N LYS A 92 -0.44 -3.26 -4.23
CA LYS A 92 -1.54 -3.53 -5.15
C LYS A 92 -0.94 -3.63 -6.56
N PRO A 93 -1.16 -4.74 -7.29
CA PRO A 93 -0.70 -4.84 -8.67
C PRO A 93 -1.24 -3.65 -9.44
N ILE A 94 -0.36 -2.88 -10.09
CA ILE A 94 -0.79 -1.70 -10.86
C ILE A 94 -1.85 -2.11 -11.90
N ILE A 95 -1.74 -3.33 -12.45
CA ILE A 95 -2.69 -3.90 -13.41
C ILE A 95 -4.15 -3.96 -12.91
N ASP A 96 -4.39 -4.00 -11.59
CA ASP A 96 -5.74 -3.97 -11.04
C ASP A 96 -6.36 -2.56 -11.09
N GLU A 97 -5.54 -1.51 -11.25
CA GLU A 97 -5.97 -0.11 -11.32
C GLU A 97 -6.08 0.42 -12.75
N LEU A 98 -5.53 -0.32 -13.74
CA LEU A 98 -5.54 0.00 -15.16
C LEU A 98 -6.85 -0.43 -15.84
N SER A 99 -7.30 0.38 -16.79
CA SER A 99 -8.41 0.09 -17.70
C SER A 99 -7.95 0.23 -19.16
N GLU A 100 -8.64 -0.44 -20.07
CA GLU A 100 -8.49 -0.14 -21.49
C GLU A 100 -8.82 1.34 -21.73
N GLU A 101 -8.22 1.94 -22.74
CA GLU A 101 -8.33 3.36 -23.08
C GLU A 101 -7.65 4.35 -22.12
N ASP A 102 -7.16 3.92 -20.95
CA ASP A 102 -6.34 4.76 -20.06
C ASP A 102 -5.10 5.30 -20.79
N ILE A 103 -4.75 6.56 -20.53
CA ILE A 103 -3.48 7.14 -20.99
C ILE A 103 -2.44 6.96 -19.90
N VAL A 104 -1.38 6.27 -20.24
CA VAL A 104 -0.26 5.98 -19.35
C VAL A 104 1.04 6.58 -19.87
N GLU A 105 1.98 6.81 -18.97
CA GLU A 105 3.39 7.07 -19.27
C GLU A 105 4.19 5.80 -19.03
N VAL A 106 5.04 5.44 -19.99
CA VAL A 106 5.95 4.31 -19.83
C VAL A 106 7.13 4.74 -18.96
N THR A 107 7.37 4.07 -17.84
CA THR A 107 8.40 4.43 -16.86
C THR A 107 9.68 3.59 -16.97
N GLY A 108 9.65 2.51 -17.77
CA GLY A 108 10.74 1.56 -17.94
C GLY A 108 10.89 1.03 -19.37
N GLY A 109 12.03 0.40 -19.66
CA GLY A 109 12.32 -0.14 -20.99
C GLY A 109 12.69 0.94 -22.03
N PRO A 110 12.77 0.57 -23.32
CA PRO A 110 13.25 1.46 -24.40
C PRO A 110 12.32 2.63 -24.71
N PHE A 111 11.05 2.55 -24.32
CA PHE A 111 10.02 3.58 -24.57
C PHE A 111 9.78 4.48 -23.34
N LYS A 112 10.69 4.47 -22.37
CA LYS A 112 10.58 5.27 -21.15
C LYS A 112 10.39 6.76 -21.46
N GLY A 113 9.40 7.38 -20.81
CA GLY A 113 9.03 8.78 -20.95
C GLY A 113 7.95 9.06 -22.00
N MET A 114 7.61 8.07 -22.84
CA MET A 114 6.58 8.25 -23.87
C MET A 114 5.18 8.03 -23.28
N ARG A 115 4.20 8.79 -23.78
CA ARG A 115 2.78 8.56 -23.47
C ARG A 115 2.18 7.53 -24.43
N ALA A 116 1.35 6.67 -23.88
CA ALA A 116 0.69 5.61 -24.61
C ALA A 116 -0.74 5.40 -24.12
N LYS A 117 -1.60 4.90 -25.00
CA LYS A 117 -2.95 4.47 -24.68
C LYS A 117 -2.99 2.96 -24.50
N ILE A 118 -3.67 2.47 -23.45
CA ILE A 118 -3.86 1.04 -23.24
C ILE A 118 -4.90 0.52 -24.23
N THR A 119 -4.55 -0.49 -25.01
CA THR A 119 -5.47 -1.15 -25.95
C THR A 119 -5.94 -2.51 -25.46
N ARG A 120 -5.15 -3.19 -24.62
CA ARG A 120 -5.52 -4.50 -24.05
C ARG A 120 -4.77 -4.75 -22.74
N ILE A 121 -5.43 -5.41 -21.80
CA ILE A 121 -4.86 -5.80 -20.51
C ILE A 121 -4.89 -7.33 -20.34
N ASP A 122 -3.75 -7.95 -20.04
CA ASP A 122 -3.66 -9.36 -19.68
C ASP A 122 -3.33 -9.51 -18.18
N LYS A 123 -4.39 -9.63 -17.37
CA LYS A 123 -4.29 -9.75 -15.90
C LYS A 123 -3.58 -11.02 -15.44
N ALA A 124 -3.64 -12.09 -16.22
CA ALA A 124 -3.00 -13.36 -15.86
C ALA A 124 -1.47 -13.27 -15.97
N LYS A 125 -0.98 -12.44 -16.91
CA LYS A 125 0.46 -12.29 -17.19
C LYS A 125 1.08 -11.01 -16.62
N ALA A 126 0.27 -10.12 -16.03
CA ALA A 126 0.73 -8.79 -15.64
C ALA A 126 1.29 -7.97 -16.82
N GLU A 127 0.66 -8.09 -18.00
CA GLU A 127 1.08 -7.43 -19.24
C GLU A 127 -0.01 -6.49 -19.76
N VAL A 128 0.43 -5.37 -20.36
CA VAL A 128 -0.44 -4.41 -21.03
C VAL A 128 0.06 -4.14 -22.44
N THR A 129 -0.87 -4.13 -23.40
CA THR A 129 -0.61 -3.72 -24.77
C THR A 129 -0.92 -2.24 -24.91
N LEU A 130 0.03 -1.50 -25.48
CA LEU A 130 0.03 -0.05 -25.55
C LEU A 130 0.15 0.42 -27.00
N GLU A 131 -0.47 1.56 -27.28
CA GLU A 131 -0.31 2.32 -28.52
C GLU A 131 0.31 3.69 -28.19
N LEU A 132 1.51 3.97 -28.72
CA LEU A 132 2.25 5.20 -28.44
C LEU A 132 1.57 6.41 -29.10
N LEU A 133 1.32 7.48 -28.34
CA LEU A 133 0.67 8.70 -28.85
C LEU A 133 1.63 9.62 -29.62
N GLU A 134 2.93 9.50 -29.37
CA GLU A 134 3.97 10.35 -29.96
C GLU A 134 4.59 9.74 -31.24
N ALA A 135 4.19 8.52 -31.62
CA ALA A 135 4.73 7.83 -32.78
C ALA A 135 3.92 8.17 -34.05
N SER A 136 4.62 8.37 -35.17
CA SER A 136 3.99 8.57 -36.49
C SER A 136 3.35 7.29 -37.07
N PHE A 137 3.55 6.15 -36.41
CA PHE A 137 2.99 4.85 -36.75
C PHE A 137 2.51 4.15 -35.48
N THR A 138 1.41 3.41 -35.60
CA THR A 138 0.72 2.77 -34.48
C THR A 138 1.12 1.30 -34.38
N LEU A 139 2.30 1.04 -33.82
CA LEU A 139 2.72 -0.33 -33.50
C LEU A 139 2.30 -0.68 -32.07
N PRO A 140 1.46 -1.71 -31.86
CA PRO A 140 1.13 -2.17 -30.52
C PRO A 140 2.37 -2.80 -29.87
N ILE A 141 2.75 -2.29 -28.71
CA ILE A 141 3.83 -2.85 -27.89
C ILE A 141 3.25 -3.48 -26.63
N THR A 142 3.80 -4.61 -26.20
CA THR A 142 3.40 -5.24 -24.93
C THR A 142 4.50 -5.05 -23.90
N VAL A 143 4.15 -4.52 -22.74
CA VAL A 143 5.07 -4.30 -21.62
C VAL A 143 4.47 -4.84 -20.33
N ASN A 144 5.31 -5.07 -19.34
CA ASN A 144 4.83 -5.40 -18.01
C ASN A 144 4.09 -4.20 -17.39
N SER A 145 3.00 -4.47 -16.65
CA SER A 145 2.19 -3.43 -16.01
C SER A 145 2.95 -2.55 -15.01
N ASP A 146 4.07 -3.04 -14.47
CA ASP A 146 4.90 -2.26 -13.54
C ASP A 146 5.67 -1.13 -14.25
N TYR A 147 5.76 -1.17 -15.58
CA TYR A 147 6.41 -0.14 -16.39
C TYR A 147 5.46 0.93 -16.89
N VAL A 148 4.21 0.96 -16.41
CA VAL A 148 3.27 2.00 -16.78
C VAL A 148 2.79 2.77 -15.57
N LYS A 149 2.54 4.05 -15.76
CA LYS A 149 1.95 4.94 -14.76
C LYS A 149 0.78 5.67 -15.40
N ILE A 150 -0.39 5.60 -14.76
CA ILE A 150 -1.59 6.33 -15.21
C ILE A 150 -1.32 7.83 -15.19
N VAL A 151 -1.57 8.48 -16.33
CA VAL A 151 -1.55 9.94 -16.49
C VAL A 151 -2.97 10.47 -16.54
N GLU A 152 -3.85 9.76 -17.26
CA GLU A 152 -5.27 10.09 -17.39
C GLU A 152 -6.06 8.79 -17.38
N LYS A 153 -7.08 8.73 -16.51
CA LYS A 153 -8.03 7.62 -16.56
C LYS A 153 -9.03 7.86 -17.66
N ASP A 154 -9.44 6.79 -18.33
CA ASP A 154 -10.57 6.86 -19.25
C ASP A 154 -11.77 7.49 -18.54
N ARG A 155 -12.33 8.51 -19.17
CA ARG A 155 -13.57 9.16 -18.70
C ARG A 155 -14.74 8.33 -19.20
N GLY A 156 -14.85 7.11 -18.69
CA GLY A 156 -16.12 6.40 -18.72
C GLY A 156 -17.13 7.24 -17.93
N GLU A 157 -18.19 7.67 -18.61
CA GLU A 157 -19.29 8.45 -18.04
C GLU A 157 -19.68 7.92 -16.65
N SER A 158 -19.42 8.71 -15.62
CA SER A 158 -20.19 8.68 -14.38
C SER A 158 -21.57 9.30 -14.67
N GLY A 159 -22.36 8.59 -15.47
CA GLY A 159 -23.76 8.87 -15.75
C GLY A 159 -24.59 7.61 -15.46
N GLU A 160 -25.62 7.79 -14.62
CA GLU A 160 -26.70 6.85 -14.27
C GLU A 160 -26.29 5.74 -13.26
N THR A 161 -26.85 5.62 -12.05
CA THR A 161 -28.07 6.16 -11.39
C THR A 161 -27.84 6.20 -9.88
#